data_AF-A0A1H3GUQ5-F1
#
_entry.id   AF-A0A1H3GUQ5-F1
#
_cell.length_a   1.000
_cell.length_b   1.000
_cell.length_c   1.000
_cell.angle_alpha   90.00
_cell.angle_beta   90.00
_cell.angle_gamma   90.00
#
_symmetry.space_group_name_H-M   'P 1'
#
loop_
_entity.id
_entity.type
_entity.pdbx_description
1 polymer ?
#
loop_
_entity_poly.entity_id
_entity_poly.type
_entity_poly.pdbx_seq_one_letter_code
_entity_poly.pdbx_strand_id
1 'polypeptide(L)'
;MFEKASAFLKDFFATLLRPIDRTHPMVMKEAYAANDAFMLLLFGDLLGIPNPASYYTLELLPYLADEIEGWQQRMAIKGTVLEEKAAQFDF
;
A
#
# COMPACT_ATOMS: atom_id res chain seq x y z
N MET A 1 -7.77 -35.44 22.22
CA MET A 1 -6.92 -34.23 22.37
C MET A 1 -6.18 -33.91 21.06
N PHE A 2 -5.51 -34.88 20.43
CA PHE A 2 -4.84 -34.73 19.13
C PHE A 2 -5.75 -34.32 17.95
N GLU A 3 -7.02 -34.75 17.94
CA GLU A 3 -7.96 -34.33 16.88
C GLU A 3 -8.21 -32.82 16.84
N LYS A 4 -8.35 -32.17 18.00
CA LYS A 4 -8.54 -30.71 18.06
C LYS A 4 -7.28 -29.96 17.62
N ALA A 5 -6.09 -30.49 17.93
CA ALA A 5 -4.83 -29.92 17.50
C ALA A 5 -4.63 -30.06 15.97
N SER A 6 -5.03 -31.19 15.41
CA SER A 6 -5.07 -31.44 13.96
C SER A 6 -6.05 -30.51 13.24
N ALA A 7 -7.26 -30.35 13.78
CA ALA A 7 -8.26 -29.41 13.24
C ALA A 7 -7.75 -27.97 13.30
N PHE A 8 -7.18 -27.56 14.43
CA PHE A 8 -6.59 -26.22 14.60
C PHE A 8 -5.43 -25.97 13.62
N LEU A 9 -4.51 -26.94 13.45
CA LEU A 9 -3.42 -26.82 12.50
C LEU A 9 -3.94 -26.71 11.07
N LYS A 10 -4.94 -27.51 10.69
CA LYS A 10 -5.55 -27.42 9.36
C LYS A 10 -6.23 -26.08 9.13
N ASP A 11 -6.97 -25.57 10.11
CA ASP A 11 -7.64 -24.26 10.01
C ASP A 11 -6.62 -23.10 9.99
N PHE A 12 -5.57 -23.19 10.80
CA PHE A 12 -4.47 -22.24 10.86
C PHE A 12 -3.69 -22.19 9.53
N PHE A 13 -3.28 -23.35 9.02
CA PHE A 13 -2.57 -23.44 7.74
C PHE A 13 -3.47 -23.13 6.54
N ALA A 14 -4.77 -23.48 6.59
CA ALA A 14 -5.73 -23.09 5.56
C ALA A 14 -5.95 -21.58 5.54
N THR A 15 -5.87 -20.90 6.68
CA THR A 15 -5.94 -19.44 6.78
C THR A 15 -4.65 -18.78 6.27
N LEU A 16 -3.48 -19.34 6.60
CA LEU A 16 -2.17 -18.82 6.15
C LEU A 16 -1.88 -19.06 4.67
N LEU A 17 -2.32 -20.20 4.12
CA LEU A 17 -2.10 -20.60 2.72
C LEU A 17 -3.26 -20.19 1.82
N ARG A 18 -4.29 -19.53 2.35
CA ARG A 18 -5.34 -18.94 1.53
C ARG A 18 -4.68 -17.86 0.67
N PRO A 19 -4.80 -17.92 -0.67
CA PRO A 19 -4.32 -16.83 -1.51
C PRO A 19 -4.97 -15.52 -1.03
N ILE A 20 -4.19 -14.44 -1.02
CA ILE A 20 -4.62 -13.12 -0.57
C ILE A 20 -5.63 -12.57 -1.59
N ASP A 21 -6.86 -13.05 -1.46
CA ASP A 21 -7.95 -12.76 -2.36
C ASP A 21 -8.73 -11.58 -1.78
N ARG A 22 -8.30 -10.34 -2.03
CA ARG A 22 -9.14 -9.12 -2.07
C ARG A 22 -10.11 -8.78 -0.91
N THR A 23 -10.15 -9.48 0.23
CA THR A 23 -11.25 -9.32 1.21
C THR A 23 -10.97 -8.42 2.41
N HIS A 24 -9.75 -7.91 2.61
CA HIS A 24 -9.47 -6.98 3.72
C HIS A 24 -9.26 -5.55 3.19
N PRO A 25 -10.31 -4.71 3.10
CA PRO A 25 -10.20 -3.35 2.59
C PRO A 25 -9.16 -2.51 3.36
N MET A 26 -8.97 -2.80 4.65
CA MET A 26 -7.93 -2.16 5.46
C MET A 26 -6.50 -2.49 5.00
N VAL A 27 -6.23 -3.75 4.60
CA VAL A 27 -4.91 -4.17 4.13
C VAL A 27 -4.59 -3.53 2.78
N MET A 28 -5.59 -3.43 1.89
CA MET A 28 -5.41 -2.74 0.60
C MET A 28 -5.19 -1.25 0.80
N LYS A 29 -5.93 -0.59 1.70
CA LYS A 29 -5.72 0.81 2.05
C LYS A 29 -4.30 1.05 2.58
N GLU A 30 -3.82 0.17 3.46
CA GLU A 30 -2.47 0.25 4.01
C GLU A 30 -1.40 0.01 2.93
N ALA A 31 -1.60 -0.96 2.04
CA ALA A 31 -0.72 -1.21 0.90
C ALA A 31 -0.66 0.00 -0.06
N TYR A 32 -1.80 0.63 -0.36
CA TYR A 32 -1.84 1.85 -1.17
C TYR A 32 -1.13 3.01 -0.47
N ALA A 33 -1.32 3.18 0.84
CA ALA A 33 -0.63 4.23 1.59
C ALA A 33 0.89 4.03 1.59
N ALA A 34 1.35 2.78 1.71
CA ALA A 34 2.76 2.44 1.59
C ALA A 34 3.30 2.71 0.17
N ASN A 35 2.55 2.34 -0.87
CA ASN A 35 2.92 2.60 -2.25
C ASN A 35 2.96 4.11 -2.55
N ASP A 36 2.00 4.88 -2.06
CA ASP A 36 1.95 6.33 -2.26
C ASP A 36 3.17 7.01 -1.62
N ALA A 37 3.61 6.54 -0.44
CA ALA A 37 4.82 7.03 0.22
C ALA A 37 6.09 6.66 -0.56
N PHE A 38 6.16 5.44 -1.11
CA PHE A 38 7.26 5.00 -1.97
C PHE A 38 7.35 5.86 -3.24
N MET A 39 6.23 6.05 -3.94
CA MET A 39 6.15 6.88 -5.14
C MET A 39 6.51 8.35 -4.85
N LEU A 40 6.12 8.88 -3.69
CA LEU A 40 6.51 10.22 -3.26
C LEU A 40 8.03 10.37 -3.06
N LEU A 41 8.68 9.36 -2.50
CA LEU A 41 10.14 9.35 -2.32
C LEU A 41 10.90 9.29 -3.66
N LEU A 42 10.34 8.62 -4.67
CA LEU A 42 10.98 8.48 -5.97
C LEU A 42 10.67 9.63 -6.93
N PHE A 43 9.43 10.10 -6.93
CA PHE A 43 8.87 11.03 -7.92
C PHE A 43 8.19 12.24 -7.28
N GLY A 44 8.63 12.66 -6.09
CA GLY A 44 8.19 13.89 -5.44
C GLY A 44 8.35 15.14 -6.32
N ASP A 45 9.30 15.13 -7.25
CA ASP A 45 9.50 16.19 -8.24
C ASP A 45 8.25 16.48 -9.08
N LEU A 46 7.45 15.45 -9.38
CA LEU A 46 6.20 15.60 -10.13
C LEU A 46 5.15 16.42 -9.35
N LEU A 47 5.28 16.48 -8.03
CA LEU A 47 4.45 17.28 -7.14
C LEU A 47 5.15 18.60 -6.71
N GLY A 48 6.32 18.91 -7.28
CA GLY A 48 7.10 20.10 -6.96
C GLY A 48 7.98 19.98 -5.71
N ILE A 49 8.14 18.78 -5.15
CA ILE A 49 9.03 18.52 -4.02
C ILE A 49 10.38 18.09 -4.59
N PRO A 50 11.45 18.89 -4.45
CA PRO A 50 12.74 18.56 -5.03
C PRO A 50 13.33 17.30 -4.40
N ASN A 51 13.59 16.28 -5.23
CA ASN A 51 14.18 15.01 -4.84
C ASN A 51 15.64 14.91 -5.33
N PRO A 52 16.62 14.78 -4.41
CA PRO A 52 18.03 14.69 -4.78
C PRO A 52 18.39 13.39 -5.52
N ALA A 53 17.54 12.36 -5.45
CA ALA A 53 17.76 11.07 -6.11
C ALA A 53 17.13 10.97 -7.49
N SER A 54 16.40 11.99 -7.96
CA SER A 54 15.58 11.90 -9.17
C SER A 54 16.32 11.45 -10.42
N TYR A 55 17.60 11.84 -10.54
CA TYR A 55 18.43 11.40 -11.66
C TYR A 55 18.50 9.87 -11.77
N TYR A 56 18.61 9.17 -10.65
CA TYR A 56 18.70 7.71 -10.61
C TYR A 56 17.33 7.04 -10.69
N THR A 57 16.27 7.70 -10.20
CA THR A 57 14.92 7.11 -10.19
C THR A 57 14.27 7.09 -11.58
N LEU A 58 14.78 7.87 -12.54
CA LEU A 58 14.35 7.83 -13.94
C LEU A 58 14.51 6.45 -14.59
N GLU A 59 15.47 5.64 -14.15
CA GLU A 59 15.65 4.26 -14.64
C GLU A 59 14.47 3.36 -14.27
N LEU A 60 13.74 3.71 -13.21
CA LEU A 60 12.56 2.99 -12.73
C LEU A 60 11.29 3.39 -13.47
N LEU A 61 11.31 4.51 -14.22
CA LEU A 61 10.14 5.06 -14.89
C LEU A 61 9.42 4.05 -15.79
N PRO A 62 10.11 3.21 -16.61
CA PRO A 62 9.43 2.23 -17.48
C PRO A 62 8.62 1.18 -16.72
N TYR A 63 8.98 0.90 -15.47
CA TYR A 63 8.30 -0.09 -14.64
C TYR A 63 7.14 0.48 -13.84
N LEU A 64 7.17 1.80 -13.60
CA LEU A 64 6.20 2.50 -12.75
C LEU A 64 5.27 3.43 -13.54
N ALA A 65 5.51 3.60 -14.85
CA ALA A 65 4.78 4.53 -15.71
C ALA A 65 3.26 4.37 -15.62
N ASP A 66 2.78 3.12 -15.66
CA ASP A 66 1.34 2.80 -15.62
C ASP A 66 0.70 3.14 -14.26
N GLU A 67 1.48 3.19 -13.18
CA GLU A 67 1.00 3.50 -11.84
C GLU A 67 0.98 5.01 -11.54
N ILE A 68 1.77 5.81 -12.28
CA ILE A 68 1.96 7.24 -12.00
C ILE A 68 0.65 8.01 -12.11
N GLU A 69 -0.14 7.81 -13.18
CA GLU A 69 -1.38 8.56 -13.38
C GLU A 69 -2.37 8.32 -12.24
N GLY A 70 -2.58 7.05 -11.87
CA GLY A 70 -3.46 6.68 -10.77
C GLY A 70 -2.96 7.21 -9.42
N TRP A 71 -1.63 7.21 -9.22
CA TRP A 71 -1.02 7.80 -8.01
C TRP A 71 -1.21 9.31 -7.95
N GLN A 72 -0.98 10.04 -9.05
CA GLN A 72 -1.19 11.49 -9.09
C GLN A 72 -2.63 11.87 -8.77
N GLN A 73 -3.61 11.14 -9.32
CA GLN A 73 -5.02 11.35 -9.00
C GLN A 73 -5.32 11.10 -7.52
N ARG A 74 -4.79 10.01 -6.94
CA ARG A 74 -4.94 9.72 -5.49
C ARG A 74 -4.33 10.82 -4.63
N MET A 75 -3.15 11.32 -4.99
CA MET A 75 -2.48 12.40 -4.26
C MET A 75 -3.26 13.73 -4.36
N ALA A 76 -3.89 14.01 -5.51
CA ALA A 76 -4.67 15.23 -5.70
C ALA A 76 -5.96 15.27 -4.85
N ILE A 77 -6.57 14.11 -4.61
CA ILE A 77 -7.79 13.98 -3.77
C ILE A 77 -7.47 13.69 -2.30
N LYS A 78 -6.19 13.51 -1.96
CA LYS A 78 -5.78 13.03 -0.64
C LYS A 78 -6.13 14.08 0.43
N GLY A 79 -6.81 13.63 1.47
CA GLY A 79 -7.12 14.45 2.64
C GLY A 79 -5.87 14.75 3.48
N THR A 80 -6.06 15.47 4.57
CA THR A 80 -4.98 15.74 5.51
C THR A 80 -4.52 14.46 6.21
N VAL A 81 -3.25 14.41 6.63
CA VAL A 81 -2.71 13.28 7.41
C VAL A 81 -3.53 13.03 8.69
N LEU A 82 -4.10 14.10 9.26
CA LEU A 82 -4.97 14.03 10.43
C LEU A 82 -6.28 13.29 10.13
N GLU A 83 -6.93 13.58 9.00
CA GLU A 83 -8.15 12.88 8.59
C GLU A 83 -7.88 11.40 8.31
N GLU A 84 -6.74 11.06 7.71
CA GLU A 84 -6.37 9.66 7.46
C GLU A 84 -6.14 8.88 8.76
N LYS A 85 -5.46 9.50 9.74
CA LYS A 85 -5.24 8.91 11.05
C LYS A 85 -6.53 8.83 11.86
N ALA A 86 -7.38 9.85 11.81
CA ALA A 86 -8.68 9.81 12.47
C ALA A 86 -9.54 8.65 11.95
N ALA A 87 -9.59 8.46 10.63
CA ALA A 87 -10.30 7.34 9.99
C ALA A 87 -9.67 5.96 10.25
N GLN A 88 -8.43 5.88 10.76
CA GLN A 88 -7.78 4.62 11.12
C GLN A 88 -8.15 4.17 12.55
N PHE A 89 -8.58 5.10 13.41
CA PHE A 89 -8.79 4.86 14.84
C PHE A 89 -10.26 4.96 15.27
N ASP A 90 -11.21 5.00 14.34
CA ASP A 90 -12.68 5.07 14.60
C ASP A 90 -13.06 6.14 15.64
N PHE A 91 -12.48 7.34 15.53
CA PHE A 91 -12.89 8.49 16.34
C PHE A 91 -14.19 9.12 15.87
#